data_AF-A0A7W8E865-F1
#
_entry.id   AF-A0A7W8E865-F1
#
_cell.length_a   1.000
_cell.length_b   1.000
_cell.length_c   1.000
_cell.angle_alpha   90.00
_cell.angle_beta   90.00
_cell.angle_gamma   90.00
#
_symmetry.space_group_name_H-M   'P 1'
#
loop_
_entity.id
_entity.type
_entity.pdbx_description
1 polymer ?
#
loop_
_entity_poly.entity_id
_entity_poly.type
_entity_poly.pdbx_seq_one_letter_code
_entity_poly.pdbx_strand_id
1 'polypeptide(L)'
;MGIAFVLLFYAGALSIAAVVSMGVLFALVAFFTRHVESGRKRALAFSLLLPPCCVLFCGLSFPCYWVINDTIFHRDAGLGDSWYTPMPNGYMLQMIDVTEYGSISAPQKQADGETVSNVRRLQVDGDMISGTSDSLALQSFGRSEDAEDQYFILNAKNGVKQQFKSMAEFNQAIQNLGLHQHLRPFWNVFCDYRNSWFDYVYAVGLLLLPLAGLGMLLGYVLRIRKTSENSRSSSYRR
;
A
#
# COMPACT_ATOMS: atom_id res chain seq x y z
N MET A 1 -8.46 -8.91 11.74
CA MET A 1 -9.13 -7.63 12.07
C MET A 1 -9.82 -6.98 10.84
N GLY A 2 -11.15 -7.09 10.72
CA GLY A 2 -11.87 -6.58 9.55
C GLY A 2 -11.54 -5.12 9.18
N ILE A 3 -11.61 -4.78 7.90
CA ILE A 3 -11.17 -3.49 7.32
C ILE A 3 -11.69 -2.26 8.08
N ALA A 4 -12.92 -2.32 8.61
CA ALA A 4 -13.50 -1.23 9.41
C ALA A 4 -12.69 -0.90 10.67
N PHE A 5 -12.19 -1.92 11.37
CA PHE A 5 -11.37 -1.72 12.57
C PHE A 5 -10.03 -1.07 12.23
N VAL A 6 -9.40 -1.55 11.15
CA VAL A 6 -8.14 -0.99 10.62
C VAL A 6 -8.32 0.49 10.24
N LEU A 7 -9.41 0.82 9.55
CA LEU A 7 -9.74 2.20 9.20
C LEU A 7 -9.97 3.09 10.42
N LEU A 8 -10.66 2.58 11.45
CA LEU A 8 -10.86 3.32 12.71
C LEU A 8 -9.53 3.58 13.43
N PHE A 9 -8.63 2.58 13.46
CA PHE A 9 -7.30 2.74 14.04
C PHE A 9 -6.49 3.82 13.31
N TYR A 10 -6.43 3.75 11.97
CA TYR A 10 -5.74 4.77 11.18
C TYR A 10 -6.39 6.15 11.29
N ALA A 11 -7.72 6.24 11.33
CA ALA A 11 -8.42 7.50 11.55
C ALA A 11 -8.05 8.13 12.90
N GLY A 12 -7.98 7.33 13.97
CA GLY A 12 -7.52 7.77 15.29
C GLY A 12 -6.06 8.25 15.27
N ALA A 13 -5.16 7.44 14.72
CA ALA A 13 -3.74 7.75 14.64
C ALA A 13 -3.47 9.04 13.82
N LEU A 14 -4.11 9.18 12.66
CA LEU A 14 -3.99 10.35 11.80
C LEU A 14 -4.59 11.60 12.45
N SER A 15 -5.70 11.46 13.18
CA SER A 15 -6.30 12.58 13.92
C SER A 15 -5.38 13.10 15.02
N ILE A 16 -4.76 12.20 15.79
CA ILE A 16 -3.76 12.57 16.81
C ILE A 16 -2.57 13.26 16.14
N ALA A 17 -2.04 12.70 15.05
CA ALA A 17 -0.94 13.29 14.30
C ALA A 17 -1.28 14.68 13.75
N ALA A 18 -2.52 14.89 13.30
CA ALA A 18 -3.00 16.19 12.85
C ALA A 18 -3.05 17.21 13.99
N VAL A 19 -3.58 16.85 15.17
CA VAL A 19 -3.61 17.75 16.33
C VAL A 19 -2.20 18.16 16.77
N VAL A 20 -1.27 17.21 16.84
CA VAL A 20 0.14 17.51 17.14
C VAL A 20 0.73 18.43 16.09
N SER A 21 0.52 18.12 14.81
CA SER A 21 1.01 18.94 13.69
C SER A 21 0.42 20.35 13.68
N MET A 22 -0.85 20.51 14.06
CA MET A 22 -1.49 21.82 14.22
C MET A 22 -0.77 22.65 15.27
N GLY A 23 -0.49 22.07 16.44
CA GLY A 23 0.22 22.76 17.52
C GLY A 23 1.62 23.20 17.10
N VAL A 24 2.38 22.30 16.46
CA VAL A 24 3.73 22.59 15.96
C VAL A 24 3.71 23.68 14.89
N LEU A 25 2.86 23.54 13.86
CA LEU A 25 2.77 24.54 12.79
C LEU A 25 2.30 25.89 13.30
N PHE A 26 1.30 25.92 14.18
CA PHE A 26 0.82 27.16 14.79
C PHE A 26 1.92 27.85 15.58
N ALA A 27 2.67 27.12 16.42
CA ALA A 27 3.76 27.68 17.21
C ALA A 27 4.87 28.26 16.30
N LEU A 28 5.26 27.53 15.25
CA LEU A 28 6.25 28.00 14.28
C LEU A 28 5.77 29.27 13.56
N VAL A 29 4.54 29.27 13.03
CA VAL A 29 3.98 30.44 12.36
C VAL A 29 3.86 31.62 13.33
N ALA A 30 3.40 31.40 14.56
CA ALA A 30 3.32 32.44 15.59
C ALA A 30 4.69 33.04 15.90
N PHE A 31 5.72 32.21 16.03
CA PHE A 31 7.09 32.64 16.27
C PHE A 31 7.62 33.49 15.09
N PHE A 32 7.52 32.99 13.87
CA PHE A 32 8.05 33.69 12.68
C PHE A 32 7.26 34.95 12.33
N THR A 33 5.99 35.07 12.74
CA THR A 33 5.14 36.24 12.45
C THR A 33 4.96 37.17 13.64
N ARG A 34 5.70 36.99 14.75
CA ARG A 34 5.51 37.74 16.01
C ARG A 34 5.59 39.27 15.88
N HIS A 35 6.33 39.77 14.89
CA HIS A 35 6.51 41.21 14.63
C HIS A 35 5.67 41.74 13.46
N VAL A 36 4.77 40.92 12.92
CA VAL A 36 3.93 41.25 11.76
C VAL A 36 2.51 41.50 12.25
N GLU A 37 1.96 42.69 11.97
CA GLU A 37 0.58 43.04 12.36
C GLU A 37 -0.45 42.64 11.31
N SER A 38 -0.16 42.92 10.03
CA SER A 38 -1.07 42.61 8.92
C SER A 38 -0.89 41.18 8.40
N GLY A 39 -1.99 40.48 8.16
CA GLY A 39 -1.96 39.13 7.56
C GLY A 39 -1.60 37.98 8.52
N ARG A 40 -1.10 38.27 9.73
CA ARG A 40 -0.75 37.27 10.76
C ARG A 40 -1.92 36.36 11.14
N LYS A 41 -3.11 36.92 11.38
CA LYS A 41 -4.30 36.14 11.76
C LYS A 41 -4.65 35.06 10.73
N ARG A 42 -4.51 35.38 9.43
CA ARG A 42 -4.74 34.44 8.33
C ARG A 42 -3.69 33.34 8.27
N ALA A 43 -2.42 33.68 8.49
CA ALA A 43 -1.33 32.68 8.54
C ALA A 43 -1.56 31.67 9.68
N LEU A 44 -1.94 32.17 10.86
CA LEU A 44 -2.26 31.33 12.03
C LEU A 44 -3.48 30.44 11.79
N ALA A 45 -4.55 30.98 11.21
CA ALA A 45 -5.72 30.19 10.83
C ALA A 45 -5.34 29.07 9.84
N PHE A 46 -4.55 29.38 8.82
CA PHE A 46 -4.12 28.39 7.84
C PHE A 46 -3.24 27.29 8.48
N SER A 47 -2.31 27.63 9.39
CA SER A 47 -1.52 26.61 10.10
C SER A 47 -2.35 25.66 10.96
N LEU A 48 -3.50 26.10 11.47
CA LEU A 48 -4.43 25.26 12.22
C LEU A 48 -5.31 24.41 11.31
N LEU A 49 -5.71 24.92 10.15
CA LEU A 49 -6.60 24.20 9.24
C LEU A 49 -5.88 23.19 8.35
N LEU A 50 -4.61 23.43 8.02
CA LEU A 50 -3.88 22.60 7.07
C LEU A 50 -3.81 21.11 7.49
N PRO A 51 -3.33 20.71 8.69
CA PRO A 51 -3.26 19.30 9.05
C PRO A 51 -4.60 18.54 9.05
N PRO A 52 -5.70 19.05 9.65
CA PRO A 52 -6.97 18.34 9.62
C PRO A 52 -7.56 18.28 8.20
N CYS A 53 -7.35 19.30 7.37
CA CYS A 53 -7.73 19.23 5.96
C CYS A 53 -6.98 18.12 5.20
N CYS A 54 -5.69 17.91 5.48
CA CYS A 54 -4.93 16.80 4.90
C CYS A 54 -5.51 15.44 5.31
N VAL A 55 -5.83 15.24 6.59
CA VAL A 55 -6.44 13.99 7.07
C VAL A 55 -7.82 13.75 6.45
N LEU A 56 -8.65 14.80 6.38
CA LEU A 56 -9.95 14.72 5.71
C LEU A 56 -9.80 14.36 4.23
N PHE A 57 -8.84 14.96 3.52
CA PHE A 57 -8.56 14.62 2.13
C PHE A 57 -8.15 13.14 1.98
N CYS A 58 -7.25 12.64 2.80
CA CYS A 58 -6.86 11.21 2.79
C CYS A 58 -8.08 10.30 3.05
N GLY A 59 -8.91 10.64 4.04
CA GLY A 59 -10.10 9.86 4.38
C GLY A 59 -11.16 9.86 3.28
N LEU A 60 -11.38 11.01 2.63
CA LEU A 60 -12.39 11.15 1.57
C LEU A 60 -11.95 10.59 0.22
N SER A 61 -10.64 10.55 -0.05
CA SER A 61 -10.10 9.97 -1.29
C SER A 61 -10.02 8.45 -1.25
N PHE A 62 -9.87 7.85 -0.06
CA PHE A 62 -9.73 6.41 0.09
C PHE A 62 -10.89 5.58 -0.50
N PRO A 63 -12.19 5.93 -0.31
CA PRO A 63 -13.29 5.22 -0.96
C PRO A 63 -13.18 5.18 -2.48
N CYS A 64 -12.73 6.27 -3.11
CA CYS A 64 -12.51 6.30 -4.56
C CYS A 64 -11.39 5.34 -4.97
N TYR A 65 -10.29 5.34 -4.23
CA TYR A 65 -9.20 4.39 -4.44
C TYR A 65 -9.65 2.93 -4.27
N TRP A 66 -10.44 2.64 -3.23
CA TRP A 66 -10.98 1.30 -3.01
C TRP A 66 -11.90 0.87 -4.17
N VAL A 67 -12.87 1.71 -4.55
CA VAL A 67 -13.80 1.40 -5.65
C VAL A 67 -13.05 1.14 -6.96
N ILE A 68 -12.03 1.95 -7.29
CA ILE A 68 -11.24 1.75 -8.50
C ILE A 68 -10.46 0.42 -8.45
N ASN A 69 -9.83 0.09 -7.32
CA ASN A 69 -9.11 -1.17 -7.17
C ASN A 69 -10.06 -2.38 -7.31
N ASP A 70 -11.22 -2.33 -6.68
CA ASP A 70 -12.20 -3.41 -6.68
C ASP A 70 -12.86 -3.59 -8.06
N THR A 71 -13.31 -2.50 -8.68
CA THR A 71 -14.12 -2.57 -9.91
C THR A 71 -13.31 -2.60 -11.20
N ILE A 72 -12.17 -1.91 -11.25
CA ILE A 72 -11.36 -1.79 -12.48
C ILE A 72 -10.20 -2.78 -12.47
N PHE A 73 -9.50 -2.90 -11.34
CA PHE A 73 -8.33 -3.75 -11.22
C PHE A 73 -8.64 -5.13 -10.60
N HIS A 74 -9.87 -5.35 -10.15
CA HIS A 74 -10.34 -6.61 -9.54
C HIS A 74 -9.44 -7.11 -8.42
N ARG A 75 -8.95 -6.19 -7.58
CA ARG A 75 -8.02 -6.45 -6.49
C ARG A 75 -8.41 -5.66 -5.25
N ASP A 76 -7.88 -6.06 -4.11
CA ASP A 76 -8.17 -5.41 -2.84
C ASP A 76 -7.51 -4.01 -2.72
N ALA A 77 -7.92 -3.21 -1.72
CA ALA A 77 -7.39 -1.85 -1.48
C ALA A 77 -6.05 -1.82 -0.70
N GLY A 78 -5.43 -2.95 -0.42
CA GLY A 78 -4.21 -3.07 0.37
C GLY A 78 -4.41 -2.77 1.85
N LEU A 79 -5.65 -2.75 2.35
CA LEU A 79 -6.00 -2.50 3.75
C LEU A 79 -7.00 -3.55 4.25
N GLY A 80 -6.78 -4.00 5.49
CA GLY A 80 -7.55 -5.08 6.10
C GLY A 80 -6.75 -6.39 6.14
N ASP A 81 -7.44 -7.48 6.43
CA ASP A 81 -6.81 -8.78 6.63
C ASP A 81 -6.67 -9.61 5.37
N SER A 82 -7.57 -9.40 4.40
CA SER A 82 -7.63 -10.19 3.19
C SER A 82 -7.13 -9.35 2.02
N TRP A 83 -6.07 -9.84 1.40
CA TRP A 83 -5.48 -9.25 0.22
C TRP A 83 -5.62 -10.21 -0.95
N TYR A 84 -5.95 -9.69 -2.12
CA TYR A 84 -6.11 -10.50 -3.31
C TYR A 84 -5.77 -9.70 -4.57
N THR A 85 -5.12 -10.34 -5.52
CA THR A 85 -4.78 -9.74 -6.81
C THR A 85 -4.86 -10.77 -7.94
N PRO A 86 -5.46 -10.43 -9.09
CA PRO A 86 -5.54 -11.33 -10.23
C PRO A 86 -4.18 -11.45 -10.91
N MET A 87 -3.93 -12.62 -11.50
CA MET A 87 -2.80 -12.88 -12.39
C MET A 87 -3.26 -12.87 -13.86
N PRO A 88 -2.34 -12.64 -14.82
CA PRO A 88 -2.68 -12.58 -16.24
C PRO A 88 -3.32 -13.85 -16.81
N ASN A 89 -3.07 -15.01 -16.19
CA ASN A 89 -3.62 -16.31 -16.57
C ASN A 89 -4.99 -16.61 -15.93
N GLY A 90 -5.64 -15.62 -15.31
CA GLY A 90 -7.00 -15.71 -14.76
C GLY A 90 -7.09 -16.28 -13.35
N TYR A 91 -6.01 -16.84 -12.82
CA TYR A 91 -5.91 -17.23 -11.41
C TYR A 91 -5.72 -16.00 -10.51
N MET A 92 -5.94 -16.18 -9.21
CA MET A 92 -5.80 -15.11 -8.22
C MET A 92 -4.86 -15.51 -7.10
N LEU A 93 -3.98 -14.59 -6.71
CA LEU A 93 -3.18 -14.71 -5.49
C LEU A 93 -3.98 -14.12 -4.34
N GLN A 94 -4.04 -14.81 -3.21
CA GLN A 94 -4.71 -14.35 -2.00
C GLN A 94 -3.81 -14.53 -0.78
N MET A 95 -3.94 -13.64 0.18
CA MET A 95 -3.31 -13.71 1.49
C MET A 95 -4.32 -13.33 2.56
N ILE A 96 -4.21 -13.94 3.72
CA ILE A 96 -5.05 -13.64 4.88
C ILE A 96 -4.14 -13.50 6.10
N ASP A 97 -4.25 -12.38 6.80
CA ASP A 97 -3.57 -12.03 8.06
C ASP A 97 -2.02 -11.94 8.01
N VAL A 98 -1.36 -12.63 7.06
CA VAL A 98 0.09 -12.78 6.99
C VAL A 98 0.62 -12.63 5.55
N THR A 99 1.91 -12.37 5.41
CA THR A 99 2.58 -12.13 4.10
C THR A 99 3.51 -13.27 3.69
N GLU A 100 3.81 -14.16 4.62
CA GLU A 100 4.76 -15.26 4.49
C GLU A 100 4.23 -16.42 3.66
N TYR A 101 2.91 -16.56 3.58
CA TYR A 101 2.25 -17.54 2.75
C TYR A 101 0.89 -17.02 2.26
N GLY A 102 0.41 -17.61 1.17
CA GLY A 102 -0.89 -17.29 0.61
C GLY A 102 -1.54 -18.50 -0.06
N SER A 103 -2.60 -18.24 -0.80
CA SER A 103 -3.27 -19.23 -1.62
C SER A 103 -3.37 -18.77 -3.07
N ILE A 104 -3.45 -19.74 -3.96
CA ILE A 104 -3.68 -19.56 -5.39
C ILE A 104 -5.06 -20.10 -5.67
N SER A 105 -5.99 -19.22 -6.00
CA SER A 105 -7.38 -19.58 -6.29
C SER A 105 -7.63 -19.59 -7.79
N ALA A 106 -8.36 -20.60 -8.22
CA ALA A 106 -8.81 -20.72 -9.60
C ALA A 106 -9.77 -19.58 -9.99
N PRO A 107 -9.92 -19.30 -11.29
CA PRO A 107 -10.88 -18.33 -11.78
C PRO A 107 -12.31 -18.71 -11.34
N GLN A 108 -13.14 -17.73 -10.96
CA GLN A 108 -14.53 -17.93 -10.53
C GLN A 108 -15.40 -18.78 -11.48
N LYS A 109 -15.03 -18.92 -12.76
CA LYS A 109 -15.75 -19.72 -13.76
C LYS A 109 -15.46 -21.23 -13.65
N GLN A 110 -14.50 -21.65 -12.84
CA GLN A 110 -14.15 -23.06 -12.62
C GLN A 110 -14.79 -23.52 -11.30
N ALA A 111 -15.95 -24.19 -11.40
CA ALA A 111 -16.73 -24.64 -10.24
C ALA A 111 -15.99 -25.64 -9.34
N ASP A 112 -14.99 -26.35 -9.87
CA ASP A 112 -14.08 -27.28 -9.17
C ASP A 112 -12.63 -26.77 -9.17
N GLY A 113 -12.45 -25.45 -9.27
CA GLY A 113 -11.14 -24.84 -9.43
C GLY A 113 -10.19 -25.15 -8.26
N GLU A 114 -9.13 -25.89 -8.55
CA GLU A 114 -8.16 -26.34 -7.54
C GLU A 114 -7.48 -25.14 -6.88
N THR A 115 -7.72 -24.97 -5.59
CA THR A 115 -7.05 -23.95 -4.77
C THR A 115 -5.77 -24.54 -4.19
N VAL A 116 -4.64 -23.89 -4.41
CA VAL A 116 -3.37 -24.26 -3.78
C VAL A 116 -3.18 -23.38 -2.56
N SER A 117 -3.32 -23.96 -1.37
CA SER A 117 -3.16 -23.25 -0.10
C SER A 117 -1.72 -23.30 0.42
N ASN A 118 -1.40 -22.41 1.36
CA ASN A 118 -0.12 -22.36 2.09
C ASN A 118 1.10 -22.24 1.17
N VAL A 119 0.96 -21.54 0.05
CA VAL A 119 2.05 -21.31 -0.90
C VAL A 119 3.03 -20.31 -0.31
N ARG A 120 4.29 -20.69 -0.16
CA ARG A 120 5.37 -19.85 0.41
C ARG A 120 6.24 -19.21 -0.67
N ARG A 121 6.56 -19.99 -1.70
CA ARG A 121 7.31 -19.51 -2.86
C ARG A 121 6.58 -19.89 -4.13
N LEU A 122 6.59 -18.99 -5.10
CA LEU A 122 6.04 -19.27 -6.42
C LEU A 122 6.82 -18.57 -7.52
N GLN A 123 6.56 -19.05 -8.74
CA GLN A 123 6.89 -18.41 -9.98
C GLN A 123 5.71 -18.59 -10.93
N VAL A 124 5.51 -17.62 -11.81
CA VAL A 124 4.48 -17.63 -12.84
C VAL A 124 5.20 -17.42 -14.16
N ASP A 125 5.07 -18.38 -15.07
CA ASP A 125 5.60 -18.31 -16.42
C ASP A 125 4.48 -18.64 -17.42
N GLY A 126 3.84 -17.58 -17.94
CA GLY A 126 2.65 -17.68 -18.76
C GLY A 126 1.51 -18.43 -18.05
N ASP A 127 1.11 -19.57 -18.64
CA ASP A 127 0.06 -20.42 -18.09
C ASP A 127 0.57 -21.38 -17.01
N MET A 128 1.89 -21.44 -16.76
CA MET A 128 2.46 -22.35 -15.75
C MET A 128 2.70 -21.60 -14.45
N ILE A 129 2.11 -22.10 -13.38
CA ILE A 129 2.33 -21.63 -12.02
C ILE A 129 3.05 -22.74 -11.29
N SER A 130 4.22 -22.48 -10.72
CA SER A 130 4.91 -23.49 -9.93
C SER A 130 5.42 -22.91 -8.63
N GLY A 131 5.45 -23.72 -7.59
CA GLY A 131 5.73 -23.21 -6.27
C GLY A 131 5.96 -24.30 -5.24
N THR A 132 6.12 -23.82 -4.01
CA THR A 132 6.23 -24.65 -2.82
C THR A 132 5.09 -24.31 -1.87
N SER A 133 4.62 -25.32 -1.16
CA SER A 133 3.62 -25.19 -0.13
C SER A 133 4.06 -25.86 1.17
N ASP A 134 3.53 -25.36 2.27
CA ASP A 134 3.78 -25.86 3.62
C ASP A 134 2.53 -26.60 4.12
N SER A 135 2.62 -27.92 4.24
CA SER A 135 1.50 -28.75 4.73
C SER A 135 1.19 -28.51 6.22
N LEU A 136 2.15 -27.95 6.96
CA LEU A 136 2.07 -27.67 8.40
C LEU A 136 1.95 -26.17 8.71
N ALA A 137 1.55 -25.33 7.75
CA ALA A 137 1.58 -23.87 7.90
C ALA A 137 0.90 -23.32 9.18
N LEU A 138 -0.16 -23.97 9.66
CA LEU A 138 -0.83 -23.62 10.92
C LEU A 138 0.03 -23.87 12.17
N GLN A 139 0.92 -24.88 12.13
CA GLN A 139 1.87 -25.22 13.18
C GLN A 139 3.20 -24.46 13.03
N SER A 140 3.48 -23.95 11.82
CA SER A 140 4.69 -23.20 11.46
C SER A 140 4.59 -21.69 11.68
N PHE A 141 3.50 -21.18 12.28
CA PHE A 141 3.31 -19.74 12.50
C PHE A 141 4.51 -19.15 13.28
N GLY A 142 5.23 -18.21 12.64
CA GLY A 142 6.40 -17.55 13.22
C GLY A 142 7.72 -18.34 13.17
N ARG A 143 7.77 -19.50 12.50
CA ARG A 143 9.02 -20.24 12.22
C ARG A 143 9.41 -20.07 10.76
N SER A 144 10.63 -19.60 10.51
CA SER A 144 10.95 -18.94 9.25
C SER A 144 11.43 -19.85 8.11
N GLU A 145 12.00 -21.05 8.30
CA GLU A 145 12.85 -21.58 7.20
C GLU A 145 12.72 -23.07 6.81
N ASP A 146 12.14 -23.98 7.61
CA ASP A 146 12.25 -25.44 7.34
C ASP A 146 10.94 -26.19 7.02
N ALA A 147 9.84 -25.51 6.67
CA ALA A 147 8.52 -26.13 6.57
C ALA A 147 8.01 -26.36 5.13
N GLU A 148 8.85 -26.18 4.11
CA GLU A 148 8.45 -26.45 2.72
C GLU A 148 8.63 -27.93 2.37
N ASP A 149 7.54 -28.68 2.46
CA ASP A 149 7.53 -30.14 2.27
C ASP A 149 6.81 -30.58 0.99
N GLN A 150 6.15 -29.64 0.30
CA GLN A 150 5.41 -29.91 -0.92
C GLN A 150 5.80 -28.95 -2.03
N TYR A 151 5.90 -29.50 -3.25
CA TYR A 151 6.21 -28.76 -4.46
C TYR A 151 5.08 -29.01 -5.45
N PHE A 152 4.75 -28.01 -6.27
CA PHE A 152 3.68 -28.17 -7.25
C PHE A 152 3.97 -27.43 -8.56
N ILE A 153 3.38 -27.96 -9.62
CA ILE A 153 3.26 -27.31 -10.91
C ILE A 153 1.77 -27.34 -11.28
N LEU A 154 1.22 -26.18 -11.57
CA LEU A 154 -0.18 -25.97 -11.93
C LEU A 154 -0.22 -25.36 -13.32
N ASN A 155 -0.91 -26.02 -14.24
CA ASN A 155 -1.17 -25.49 -15.57
C ASN A 155 -2.52 -24.75 -15.55
N ALA A 156 -2.47 -23.43 -15.66
CA ALA A 156 -3.63 -22.55 -15.58
C ALA A 156 -4.61 -22.71 -16.74
N LYS A 157 -4.15 -23.24 -17.89
CA LYS A 157 -5.00 -23.40 -19.08
C LYS A 157 -5.99 -24.56 -18.94
N ASN A 158 -5.56 -25.65 -18.32
CA ASN A 158 -6.38 -26.85 -18.13
C ASN A 158 -6.70 -27.16 -16.67
N GLY A 159 -6.16 -26.37 -15.73
CA GLY A 159 -6.36 -26.54 -14.29
C GLY A 159 -5.65 -27.75 -13.67
N VAL A 160 -4.74 -28.40 -14.40
CA VAL A 160 -4.09 -29.63 -13.90
C VAL A 160 -2.95 -29.27 -12.96
N LYS A 161 -3.05 -29.70 -11.70
CA LYS A 161 -1.96 -29.65 -10.72
C LYS A 161 -1.21 -30.97 -10.64
N GLN A 162 0.11 -30.88 -10.67
CA GLN A 162 1.04 -31.97 -10.34
C GLN A 162 1.72 -31.61 -9.02
N GLN A 163 1.76 -32.57 -8.10
CA GLN A 163 2.41 -32.41 -6.79
C GLN A 163 3.62 -33.33 -6.71
N PHE A 164 4.68 -32.84 -6.08
CA PHE A 164 5.94 -33.55 -5.90
C PHE A 164 6.35 -33.48 -4.44
N LYS A 165 6.90 -34.59 -3.94
CA LYS A 165 7.40 -34.70 -2.55
C LYS A 165 8.88 -34.38 -2.43
N SER A 166 9.59 -34.31 -3.55
CA SER A 166 11.01 -33.99 -3.56
C SER A 166 11.32 -32.84 -4.51
N MET A 167 12.25 -31.98 -4.10
CA MET A 167 12.79 -30.91 -4.93
C MET A 167 13.44 -31.46 -6.20
N ALA A 168 14.01 -32.67 -6.17
CA ALA A 168 14.63 -33.30 -7.32
C ALA A 168 13.61 -33.64 -8.42
N GLU A 169 12.49 -34.28 -8.06
CA GLU A 169 11.38 -34.58 -8.99
C GLU A 169 10.78 -33.28 -9.56
N PHE A 170 10.58 -32.28 -8.69
CA PHE A 170 10.09 -30.97 -9.10
C PHE A 170 11.02 -30.30 -10.12
N ASN A 171 12.32 -30.27 -9.85
CA ASN A 171 13.31 -29.65 -10.74
C ASN A 171 13.37 -30.38 -12.09
N GLN A 172 13.29 -31.71 -12.08
CA GLN A 172 13.25 -32.49 -13.32
C GLN A 172 11.99 -32.18 -14.14
N ALA A 173 10.82 -32.06 -13.49
CA ALA A 173 9.58 -31.70 -14.15
C ALA A 173 9.63 -30.27 -14.75
N ILE A 174 10.18 -29.30 -14.02
CA ILE A 174 10.40 -27.93 -14.50
C ILE A 174 11.31 -27.90 -15.73
N GLN A 175 12.42 -28.65 -15.70
CA GLN A 175 13.35 -28.75 -16.83
C GLN A 175 12.71 -29.42 -18.06
N ASN A 176 11.91 -30.47 -17.85
CA ASN A 176 11.19 -31.14 -18.94
C ASN A 176 10.17 -30.21 -19.62
N LEU A 177 9.66 -29.21 -18.90
CA LEU A 177 8.78 -28.17 -19.44
C LEU A 177 9.54 -27.02 -20.10
N GLY A 178 10.88 -27.05 -20.10
CA GLY A 178 11.73 -25.99 -20.64
C GLY A 178 11.69 -24.69 -19.82
N LEU A 179 11.22 -24.74 -18.57
CA LEU A 179 11.09 -23.58 -17.69
C LEU A 179 12.38 -23.39 -16.89
N HIS A 180 12.75 -22.13 -16.66
CA HIS A 180 13.84 -21.79 -15.75
C HIS A 180 13.32 -21.70 -14.32
N GLN A 181 14.04 -22.32 -13.38
CA GLN A 181 13.66 -22.25 -11.97
C GLN A 181 14.07 -20.91 -11.35
N HIS A 182 13.08 -20.16 -10.91
CA HIS A 182 13.19 -18.87 -10.26
C HIS A 182 12.05 -18.68 -9.25
N LEU A 183 11.98 -19.57 -8.26
CA LEU A 183 11.03 -19.47 -7.16
C LEU A 183 11.33 -18.25 -6.30
N ARG A 184 10.34 -17.38 -6.12
CA ARG A 184 10.43 -16.18 -5.27
C ARG A 184 9.43 -16.25 -4.12
N PRO A 185 9.70 -15.56 -3.00
CA PRO A 185 8.73 -15.45 -1.90
C PRO A 185 7.36 -14.99 -2.40
N PHE A 186 6.30 -15.55 -1.82
CA PHE A 186 4.92 -15.29 -2.22
C PHE A 186 4.62 -13.79 -2.25
N TRP A 187 4.99 -13.08 -1.18
CA TRP A 187 4.83 -11.64 -1.08
C TRP A 187 5.43 -10.86 -2.25
N ASN A 188 6.63 -11.22 -2.71
CA ASN A 188 7.29 -10.50 -3.79
C ASN A 188 6.52 -10.67 -5.10
N VAL A 189 6.07 -11.89 -5.38
CA VAL A 189 5.26 -12.17 -6.59
C VAL A 189 3.89 -11.50 -6.47
N PHE A 190 3.29 -11.51 -5.29
CA PHE A 190 2.04 -10.79 -5.02
C PHE A 190 2.21 -9.29 -5.30
N CYS A 191 3.28 -8.65 -4.82
CA CYS A 191 3.55 -7.24 -5.07
C CYS A 191 3.74 -6.90 -6.55
N ASP A 192 4.37 -7.78 -7.33
CA ASP A 192 4.55 -7.57 -8.77
C ASP A 192 3.22 -7.44 -9.51
N TYR A 193 2.20 -8.21 -9.10
CA TYR A 193 0.87 -8.17 -9.70
C TYR A 193 -0.06 -7.16 -9.02
N ARG A 194 0.10 -6.94 -7.71
CA ARG A 194 -0.74 -6.04 -6.92
C ARG A 194 -0.37 -4.58 -7.15
N ASN A 195 0.90 -4.24 -7.36
CA ASN A 195 1.30 -2.84 -7.49
C ASN A 195 1.27 -2.42 -8.96
N SER A 196 0.53 -1.35 -9.25
CA SER A 196 0.40 -0.77 -10.58
C SER A 196 0.78 0.71 -10.57
N TRP A 197 0.87 1.30 -11.76
CA TRP A 197 1.04 2.74 -11.94
C TRP A 197 -0.03 3.56 -11.17
N PHE A 198 -1.25 3.04 -11.02
CA PHE A 198 -2.34 3.73 -10.32
C PHE A 198 -2.03 3.93 -8.83
N ASP A 199 -1.43 2.92 -8.17
CA ASP A 199 -1.06 3.00 -6.76
C ASP A 199 0.01 4.09 -6.54
N TYR A 200 0.99 4.17 -7.45
CA TYR A 200 2.01 5.23 -7.41
C TYR A 200 1.43 6.61 -7.64
N VAL A 201 0.53 6.77 -8.63
CA VAL A 201 -0.14 8.06 -8.89
C VAL A 201 -0.99 8.48 -7.70
N TYR A 202 -1.74 7.55 -7.10
CA TYR A 202 -2.54 7.83 -5.92
C TYR A 202 -1.67 8.25 -4.72
N ALA A 203 -0.58 7.51 -4.46
CA ALA A 203 0.37 7.84 -3.39
C ALA A 203 1.01 9.21 -3.60
N VAL A 204 1.43 9.53 -4.83
CA VAL A 204 1.94 10.87 -5.18
C VAL A 204 0.87 11.94 -4.95
N GLY A 205 -0.37 11.70 -5.38
CA GLY A 205 -1.50 12.62 -5.16
C GLY A 205 -1.76 12.90 -3.67
N LEU A 206 -1.70 11.87 -2.84
CA LEU A 206 -1.84 11.99 -1.38
C LEU A 206 -0.74 12.85 -0.74
N LEU A 207 0.48 12.83 -1.29
CA LEU A 207 1.60 13.63 -0.79
C LEU A 207 1.63 15.05 -1.35
N LEU A 208 1.21 15.24 -2.61
CA LEU A 208 1.27 16.54 -3.28
C LEU A 208 0.39 17.59 -2.59
N LEU A 209 -0.81 17.23 -2.12
CA LEU A 209 -1.70 18.21 -1.49
C LEU A 209 -1.16 18.75 -0.15
N PRO A 210 -0.72 17.91 0.81
CA PRO A 210 -0.05 18.39 2.02
C PRO A 210 1.20 19.23 1.73
N LEU A 211 2.04 18.80 0.78
CA LEU A 211 3.27 19.52 0.42
C LEU A 211 2.95 20.88 -0.23
N ALA A 212 1.98 20.93 -1.13
CA ALA A 212 1.51 22.18 -1.74
C ALA A 212 0.93 23.13 -0.68
N GLY A 213 0.09 22.62 0.22
CA GLY A 213 -0.46 23.41 1.33
C GLY A 213 0.62 23.97 2.26
N LEU A 214 1.63 23.17 2.60
CA LEU A 214 2.78 23.61 3.39
C LEU A 214 3.59 24.67 2.63
N GLY A 215 3.86 24.46 1.34
CA GLY A 215 4.56 25.42 0.48
C GLY A 215 3.83 26.75 0.38
N MET A 216 2.50 26.74 0.22
CA MET A 216 1.67 27.95 0.21
C MET A 216 1.71 28.68 1.55
N LEU A 217 1.63 27.96 2.68
CA LEU A 217 1.73 28.54 4.01
C LEU A 217 3.09 29.22 4.22
N LEU A 218 4.19 28.53 3.87
CA LEU A 218 5.55 29.07 3.96
C LEU A 218 5.72 30.30 3.08
N GLY A 219 5.30 30.23 1.81
CA GLY A 219 5.35 31.37 0.89
C GLY A 219 4.54 32.57 1.40
N TYR A 220 3.38 32.32 1.99
CA TYR A 220 2.56 33.37 2.60
C TYR A 220 3.25 34.00 3.81
N VAL A 221 3.82 33.21 4.73
CA VAL A 221 4.57 33.70 5.90
C VAL A 221 5.77 34.55 5.47
N LEU A 222 6.54 34.11 4.48
CA LEU A 222 7.68 34.87 3.96
C LEU A 222 7.23 36.20 3.34
N ARG A 223 6.13 36.20 2.58
CA ARG A 223 5.59 37.41 1.95
C ARG A 223 5.15 38.46 2.96
N ILE A 224 4.43 38.06 4.02
CA ILE A 224 3.96 39.02 5.04
C ILE A 224 5.12 39.57 5.88
N ARG A 225 6.16 38.76 6.14
CA ARG A 225 7.38 39.23 6.80
C ARG A 225 8.10 40.29 5.99
N LYS A 226 8.37 40.03 4.71
CA LYS A 226 9.04 40.98 3.81
C LYS A 226 8.28 42.30 3.69
N THR A 227 6.95 42.23 3.63
CA THR A 227 6.10 43.44 3.56
C THR A 227 6.20 44.26 4.87
N SER A 228 6.20 43.59 6.02
CA SER A 228 6.33 44.25 7.33
C SER A 228 7.68 44.92 7.54
N GLU A 229 8.78 44.31 7.07
CA GLU A 229 10.13 44.88 7.16
C GLU A 229 10.27 46.14 6.29
N ASN A 230 9.75 46.11 5.07
CA ASN A 230 9.74 47.26 4.17
C ASN A 230 8.98 48.45 4.77
N SER A 231 7.78 48.22 5.32
CA SER A 231 6.99 49.29 5.95
C SER A 231 7.67 49.92 7.17
N ARG A 232 8.42 49.14 7.96
CA ARG A 232 9.23 49.70 9.06
C ARG A 232 10.37 50.57 8.56
N SER A 233 11.07 50.14 7.51
CA SER A 233 12.19 50.90 6.94
C SER A 233 11.77 52.27 6.37
N SER A 234 10.56 52.38 5.80
CA SER A 234 10.03 53.65 5.29
C SER A 234 9.64 54.63 6.39
N SER A 235 9.18 54.14 7.55
CA SER A 235 8.81 55.00 8.68
C SER A 235 10.01 55.62 9.40
N TYR A 236 11.21 55.01 9.32
CA TYR A 236 12.44 55.56 9.90
C TYR A 236 13.13 56.62 9.02
N ARG A 237 12.74 56.77 7.75
CA ARG A 237 13.33 57.74 6.81
C ARG A 237 12.55 59.06 6.69
N ARG A 238 11.43 59.20 7.40
CA ARG A 238 10.67 60.46 7.52
C ARG A 238 10.89 61.05 8.89
#